data_AF-A0A7C8UGE7-F1
#
_entry.id   AF-A0A7C8UGE7-F1
#
_cell.length_a   1.000
_cell.length_b   1.000
_cell.length_c   1.000
_cell.angle_alpha   90.00
_cell.angle_beta   90.00
_cell.angle_gamma   90.00
#
_symmetry.space_group_name_H-M   'P 1'
#
loop_
_entity.id
_entity.type
_entity.pdbx_description
1 polymer ?
#
loop_
_entity_poly.entity_id
_entity_poly.type
_entity_poly.pdbx_seq_one_letter_code
_entity_poly.pdbx_strand_id
1 'polypeptide(L)'
;MAAQADLACTSHPAWPKALNNTGYFDRGVCFDRAREWRNDTEKTLPEHCLKLLFRNTTVEDMTLTFLGCNQFCGRDQGWYSNPDALERVLTWIFPIFFLLFNLKLPAIGWEKFFAITHAIGDPIDSVWSLLDKIYAWEKCHAFAEEFVTEEESIRDEVMVNKAERLERIKVIGTTFAGIEEIMGYRPDSESIYWDIASSLGLMKTTEFDEWRRAATTLVDDRTNDFIRTGVAIGLFIFQFFSELVFDSDKVPPGGRLGSAMLLSWLIPLVLISNIMGGVASRRTCLRTIICLVENIRRNQGRLLNQRAESRHWDDYFDKVYSTGAIYISRPHKVRVMWQSKGKEKIIRMILPFFSTLVVIFGFIPAFYIHWMAAPNGFSCRHFWIIGVSFAWAISPIITATLQTFTRYKLWVWFILVKDILIGFGSIIMLLLSVAGLFNSCLCWSLYLSLGEALAYFPLNTTPIYALYGRTIYRDIIISFLAAQIFFVIVVVVFFQRGLWLWRYGEDPKRAVWNRLEGTWVLDFLKI
;
A
#
# COMPACT_ATOMS: atom_id res chain seq x y z
N MET A 1 -30.13 -43.28 -18.60
CA MET A 1 -29.38 -43.62 -19.82
C MET A 1 -27.94 -43.08 -19.80
N ALA A 2 -27.69 -41.79 -19.52
CA ALA A 2 -26.32 -41.25 -19.40
C ALA A 2 -25.43 -42.04 -18.41
N ALA A 3 -25.91 -42.25 -17.16
CA ALA A 3 -25.17 -43.00 -16.14
C ALA A 3 -24.85 -44.47 -16.49
N GLN A 4 -25.61 -45.11 -17.39
CA GLN A 4 -25.32 -46.47 -17.86
C GLN A 4 -24.28 -46.48 -19.00
N ALA A 5 -24.31 -45.48 -19.89
CA ALA A 5 -23.29 -45.31 -20.92
C ALA A 5 -21.91 -45.00 -20.31
N ASP A 6 -21.89 -44.23 -19.22
CA ASP A 6 -20.67 -43.92 -18.47
C ASP A 6 -20.05 -45.18 -17.83
N LEU A 7 -20.87 -46.14 -17.41
CA LEU A 7 -20.41 -47.40 -16.82
C LEU A 7 -19.74 -48.32 -17.86
N ALA A 8 -20.27 -48.37 -19.08
CA ALA A 8 -19.69 -49.14 -20.18
C ALA A 8 -18.32 -48.57 -20.61
N CYS A 9 -18.18 -47.24 -20.66
CA CYS A 9 -16.91 -46.60 -20.99
C CYS A 9 -15.85 -46.82 -19.91
N THR A 10 -16.21 -46.64 -18.63
CA THR A 10 -15.26 -46.77 -17.50
C THR A 10 -14.80 -48.21 -17.25
N SER A 11 -15.54 -49.21 -17.72
CA SER A 11 -15.15 -50.63 -17.66
C SER A 11 -14.37 -51.11 -18.89
N HIS A 12 -14.22 -50.26 -19.92
CA HIS A 12 -13.49 -50.62 -21.12
C HIS A 12 -11.99 -50.84 -20.81
N PRO A 13 -11.33 -51.91 -21.32
CA PRO A 13 -9.93 -52.20 -21.01
C PRO A 13 -8.95 -51.08 -21.37
N ALA A 14 -9.32 -50.29 -22.38
CA ALA A 14 -8.56 -49.14 -22.88
C ALA A 14 -8.84 -47.83 -22.09
N TRP A 15 -9.77 -47.83 -21.14
CA TRP A 15 -10.04 -46.66 -20.30
C TRP A 15 -8.82 -46.33 -19.43
N PRO A 16 -8.42 -45.04 -19.30
CA PRO A 16 -7.28 -44.66 -18.49
C PRO A 16 -7.55 -45.03 -17.02
N LYS A 17 -6.64 -45.79 -16.41
CA LYS A 17 -6.71 -46.06 -14.98
C LYS A 17 -6.49 -44.76 -14.22
N ALA A 18 -7.34 -44.46 -13.24
CA ALA A 18 -7.12 -43.32 -12.36
C ALA A 18 -5.72 -43.40 -11.74
N LEU A 19 -5.03 -42.26 -11.61
CA LEU A 19 -3.77 -42.20 -10.90
C LEU A 19 -4.05 -42.63 -9.44
N ASN A 20 -3.32 -43.62 -8.92
CA ASN A 20 -3.35 -43.87 -7.48
C ASN A 20 -2.83 -42.59 -6.79
N ASN A 21 -3.64 -42.04 -5.88
CA ASN A 21 -3.58 -40.71 -5.25
C ASN A 21 -2.29 -40.39 -4.44
N THR A 22 -1.10 -40.78 -4.89
CA THR A 22 0.17 -40.50 -4.18
C THR A 22 0.96 -39.34 -4.77
N GLY A 23 0.51 -38.73 -5.87
CA GLY A 23 1.26 -37.74 -6.63
C GLY A 23 0.64 -36.35 -6.65
N TYR A 24 1.49 -35.32 -6.70
CA TYR A 24 1.10 -33.92 -6.87
C TYR A 24 0.43 -33.69 -8.23
N PHE A 25 -0.56 -32.79 -8.28
CA PHE A 25 -1.13 -32.31 -9.55
C PHE A 25 -0.06 -31.57 -10.35
N ASP A 26 0.40 -32.20 -11.42
CA ASP A 26 1.37 -31.66 -12.37
C ASP A 26 0.73 -31.61 -13.76
N ARG A 27 0.64 -30.41 -14.33
CA ARG A 27 0.10 -30.23 -15.68
C ARG A 27 0.98 -30.88 -16.74
N GLY A 28 2.30 -30.81 -16.60
CA GLY A 28 3.27 -31.41 -17.53
C GLY A 28 3.12 -32.92 -17.55
N VAL A 29 3.17 -33.57 -16.38
CA VAL A 29 2.95 -35.02 -16.27
C VAL A 29 1.56 -35.40 -16.79
N CYS A 30 0.53 -34.59 -16.51
CA CYS A 30 -0.80 -34.86 -17.03
C CYS A 30 -0.86 -34.76 -18.57
N PHE A 31 -0.16 -33.80 -19.17
CA PHE A 31 -0.05 -33.67 -20.63
C PHE A 31 0.69 -34.85 -21.24
N ASP A 32 1.85 -35.21 -20.71
CA ASP A 32 2.64 -36.33 -21.22
C ASP A 32 1.86 -37.64 -21.15
N ARG A 33 1.17 -37.89 -20.03
CA ARG A 33 0.33 -39.07 -19.83
C ARG A 33 -0.88 -39.11 -20.77
N ALA A 34 -1.58 -37.98 -20.93
CA ALA A 34 -2.72 -37.91 -21.85
C ALA A 34 -2.26 -38.10 -23.30
N ARG A 35 -1.08 -37.59 -23.66
CA ARG A 35 -0.46 -37.75 -24.97
C ARG A 35 -0.03 -39.19 -25.23
N GLU A 36 0.65 -39.83 -24.29
CA GLU A 36 1.05 -41.24 -24.38
C GLU A 36 -0.17 -42.15 -24.51
N TRP A 37 -1.14 -42.00 -23.61
CA TRP A 37 -2.38 -42.77 -23.65
C TRP A 37 -3.13 -42.60 -24.98
N ARG A 38 -3.20 -41.36 -25.50
CA ARG A 38 -3.83 -41.07 -26.79
C ARG A 38 -3.14 -41.83 -27.92
N ASN A 39 -1.81 -41.77 -28.00
CA ASN A 39 -1.06 -42.42 -29.07
C ASN A 39 -1.25 -43.94 -29.10
N ASP A 40 -1.33 -44.55 -27.91
CA ASP A 40 -1.43 -46.00 -27.77
C ASP A 40 -2.85 -46.53 -27.93
N THR A 41 -3.85 -45.73 -27.52
CA THR A 41 -5.17 -46.28 -27.15
C THR A 41 -6.35 -45.64 -27.90
N GLU A 42 -6.19 -44.45 -28.51
CA GLU A 42 -7.28 -43.69 -29.16
C GLU A 42 -8.02 -44.51 -30.23
N LYS A 43 -7.33 -45.42 -30.92
CA LYS A 43 -7.92 -46.24 -32.00
C LYS A 43 -8.86 -47.35 -31.51
N THR A 44 -8.79 -47.72 -30.23
CA THR A 44 -9.54 -48.85 -29.68
C THR A 44 -10.75 -48.43 -28.86
N LEU A 45 -10.80 -47.17 -28.41
CA LEU A 45 -11.88 -46.67 -27.58
C LEU A 45 -13.01 -46.10 -28.46
N PRO A 46 -14.29 -46.44 -28.22
CA PRO A 46 -15.41 -45.84 -28.93
C PRO A 46 -15.42 -44.31 -28.84
N GLU A 47 -15.77 -43.62 -29.93
CA GLU A 47 -15.74 -42.14 -30.02
C GLU A 47 -16.55 -41.45 -28.91
N HIS A 48 -17.69 -42.01 -28.53
CA HIS A 48 -18.53 -41.45 -27.46
C HIS A 48 -17.82 -41.50 -26.09
N CYS A 49 -17.05 -42.56 -25.80
CA CYS A 49 -16.24 -42.65 -24.59
C CYS A 49 -15.05 -41.68 -24.62
N LEU A 50 -14.46 -41.45 -25.81
CA LEU A 50 -13.39 -40.48 -25.98
C LEU A 50 -13.88 -39.05 -25.68
N LYS A 51 -15.10 -38.70 -26.13
CA LYS A 51 -15.75 -37.41 -25.83
C LYS A 51 -16.05 -37.19 -24.34
N LEU A 52 -16.16 -38.26 -23.55
CA LEU A 52 -16.28 -38.15 -22.09
C LEU A 52 -14.95 -37.71 -21.43
N LEU A 53 -13.81 -37.98 -22.06
CA LEU A 53 -12.47 -37.67 -21.53
C LEU A 53 -11.87 -36.40 -22.15
N PHE A 54 -12.10 -36.17 -23.44
CA PHE A 54 -11.51 -35.08 -24.20
C PHE A 54 -12.59 -34.23 -24.87
N ARG A 55 -12.43 -32.90 -24.76
CA ARG A 55 -13.16 -31.94 -25.57
C ARG A 55 -12.48 -31.74 -26.93
N ASN A 56 -11.15 -31.79 -26.96
CA ASN A 56 -10.33 -31.76 -28.16
C ASN A 56 -9.14 -32.69 -27.96
N THR A 57 -8.91 -33.62 -28.90
CA THR A 57 -7.81 -34.59 -28.80
C THR A 57 -6.54 -34.12 -29.49
N THR A 58 -6.59 -33.13 -30.40
CA THR A 58 -5.42 -32.65 -31.16
C THR A 58 -4.22 -32.35 -30.25
N VAL A 59 -3.01 -32.67 -30.69
CA VAL A 59 -1.81 -32.52 -29.82
C VAL A 59 -1.56 -31.06 -29.48
N GLU A 60 -1.82 -30.17 -30.44
CA GLU A 60 -1.63 -28.73 -30.29
C GLU A 60 -2.62 -28.12 -29.29
N ASP A 61 -3.89 -28.55 -29.32
CA ASP A 61 -4.98 -27.99 -28.50
C ASP A 61 -5.65 -29.03 -27.59
N MET A 62 -4.86 -29.96 -27.03
CA MET A 62 -5.40 -31.05 -26.23
C MET A 62 -6.13 -30.50 -25.01
N THR A 63 -7.42 -30.79 -24.92
CA THR A 63 -8.32 -30.27 -23.89
C THR A 63 -9.12 -31.40 -23.26
N LEU A 64 -8.95 -31.58 -21.96
CA LEU A 64 -9.69 -32.56 -21.17
C LEU A 64 -11.06 -32.03 -20.74
N THR A 65 -12.03 -32.91 -20.59
CA THR A 65 -13.23 -32.64 -19.79
C THR A 65 -12.85 -32.68 -18.29
N PHE A 66 -13.78 -32.31 -17.40
CA PHE A 66 -13.56 -32.48 -15.96
C PHE A 66 -13.29 -33.95 -15.57
N LEU A 67 -14.08 -34.88 -16.14
CA LEU A 67 -13.86 -36.32 -15.92
C LEU A 67 -12.49 -36.75 -16.45
N GLY A 68 -12.10 -36.33 -17.65
CA GLY A 68 -10.78 -36.61 -18.21
C GLY A 68 -9.66 -36.08 -17.31
N CYS A 69 -9.77 -34.84 -16.83
CA CYS A 69 -8.80 -34.27 -15.91
C CYS A 69 -8.62 -35.16 -14.67
N ASN A 70 -9.72 -35.59 -14.03
CA ASN A 70 -9.65 -36.45 -12.85
C ASN A 70 -8.99 -37.81 -13.13
N GLN A 71 -9.14 -38.34 -14.35
CA GLN A 71 -8.53 -39.63 -14.73
C GLN A 71 -7.02 -39.49 -15.01
N PHE A 72 -6.65 -38.47 -15.79
CA PHE A 72 -5.26 -38.28 -16.22
C PHE A 72 -4.41 -37.58 -15.16
N CYS A 73 -4.93 -36.52 -14.55
CA CYS A 73 -4.19 -35.67 -13.62
C CYS A 73 -4.41 -36.03 -12.13
N GLY A 74 -5.41 -36.84 -11.81
CA GLY A 74 -5.80 -37.19 -10.43
C GLY A 74 -6.91 -36.29 -9.85
N ARG A 75 -7.55 -36.76 -8.78
CA ARG A 75 -8.68 -36.06 -8.13
C ARG A 75 -8.24 -35.10 -7.02
N ASP A 76 -7.09 -35.38 -6.41
CA ASP A 76 -6.66 -34.69 -5.22
C ASP A 76 -5.95 -33.37 -5.54
N GLN A 77 -5.95 -32.46 -4.57
CA GLN A 77 -5.20 -31.21 -4.66
C GLN A 77 -3.70 -31.49 -4.52
N GLY A 78 -2.89 -30.92 -5.41
CA GLY A 78 -1.42 -31.01 -5.34
C GLY A 78 -0.77 -29.72 -4.86
N TRP A 79 0.33 -29.82 -4.12
CA TRP A 79 1.22 -28.68 -3.87
C TRP A 79 2.27 -28.61 -4.98
N TYR A 80 2.73 -27.41 -5.35
CA TYR A 80 3.88 -27.31 -6.25
C TYR A 80 5.11 -27.93 -5.57
N SER A 81 6.02 -28.48 -6.37
CA SER A 81 7.27 -29.01 -5.84
C SER A 81 8.07 -27.92 -5.13
N ASN A 82 8.81 -28.31 -4.08
CA ASN A 82 9.54 -27.38 -3.21
C ASN A 82 10.42 -26.34 -3.95
N PRO A 83 11.14 -26.63 -5.06
CA PRO A 83 11.90 -25.60 -5.77
C PRO A 83 11.00 -24.56 -6.47
N ASP A 84 9.90 -24.98 -7.12
CA ASP A 84 8.99 -24.06 -7.83
C ASP A 84 8.19 -23.19 -6.86
N ALA A 85 7.71 -23.76 -5.74
CA ALA A 85 7.04 -22.98 -4.70
C ALA A 85 7.97 -21.89 -4.12
N LEU A 86 9.24 -22.23 -3.83
CA LEU A 86 10.22 -21.29 -3.30
C LEU A 86 10.58 -20.20 -4.29
N GLU A 87 10.83 -20.55 -5.56
CA GLU A 87 11.12 -19.58 -6.62
C GLU A 87 9.98 -18.57 -6.77
N ARG A 88 8.73 -19.05 -6.74
CA ARG A 88 7.55 -18.17 -6.79
C ARG A 88 7.44 -17.25 -5.58
N VAL A 89 7.73 -17.75 -4.38
CA VAL A 89 7.74 -16.94 -3.17
C VAL A 89 8.82 -15.86 -3.26
N LEU A 90 10.05 -16.22 -3.61
CA LEU A 90 11.17 -15.28 -3.68
C LEU A 90 10.95 -14.21 -4.76
N THR A 91 10.40 -14.59 -5.90
CA THR A 91 10.17 -13.69 -7.03
C THR A 91 9.18 -12.58 -6.70
N TRP A 92 8.12 -12.87 -5.94
CA TRP A 92 7.05 -11.90 -5.74
C TRP A 92 7.02 -11.34 -4.31
N ILE A 93 7.16 -12.20 -3.31
CA ILE A 93 6.97 -11.85 -1.91
C ILE A 93 8.16 -11.05 -1.37
N PHE A 94 9.38 -11.34 -1.83
CA PHE A 94 10.55 -10.59 -1.38
C PHE A 94 10.49 -9.11 -1.82
N PRO A 95 10.19 -8.77 -3.10
CA PRO A 95 9.94 -7.37 -3.49
C PRO A 95 8.84 -6.68 -2.69
N ILE A 96 7.75 -7.39 -2.35
CA ILE A 96 6.66 -6.86 -1.52
C ILE A 96 7.18 -6.46 -0.14
N PHE A 97 7.91 -7.36 0.53
CA PHE A 97 8.53 -7.03 1.81
C PHE A 97 9.54 -5.89 1.68
N PHE A 98 10.31 -5.87 0.60
CA PHE A 98 11.25 -4.78 0.33
C PHE A 98 10.53 -3.42 0.18
N LEU A 99 9.40 -3.37 -0.51
CA LEU A 99 8.55 -2.17 -0.59
C LEU A 99 8.01 -1.77 0.79
N LEU A 100 7.49 -2.73 1.57
CA LEU A 100 6.99 -2.49 2.93
C LEU A 100 8.08 -1.95 3.86
N PHE A 101 9.31 -2.46 3.78
CA PHE A 101 10.43 -1.95 4.57
C PHE A 101 10.89 -0.55 4.14
N ASN A 102 10.49 -0.10 2.95
CA ASN A 102 10.72 1.26 2.49
C ASN A 102 9.62 2.24 2.92
N LEU A 103 8.55 1.80 3.60
CA LEU A 103 7.60 2.73 4.22
C LEU A 103 8.31 3.60 5.27
N LYS A 104 7.94 4.89 5.32
CA LYS A 104 8.36 5.76 6.41
C LYS A 104 7.58 5.40 7.66
N LEU A 105 8.23 4.59 8.49
CA LEU A 105 7.70 4.05 9.73
C LEU A 105 8.17 4.90 10.93
N PRO A 106 7.44 4.88 12.06
CA PRO A 106 7.94 5.49 13.29
C PRO A 106 9.27 4.86 13.74
N ALA A 107 9.96 5.55 14.66
CA ALA A 107 11.20 5.07 15.27
C ALA A 107 11.05 3.65 15.86
N ILE A 108 12.18 2.95 16.02
CA ILE A 108 12.27 1.54 16.46
C ILE A 108 11.37 1.28 17.67
N GLY A 109 10.48 0.28 17.57
CA GLY A 109 9.53 -0.07 18.62
C GLY A 109 8.34 -0.89 18.11
N TRP A 110 7.37 -1.12 19.00
CA TRP A 110 6.12 -1.85 18.69
C TRP A 110 5.24 -1.09 17.69
N GLU A 111 5.41 0.23 17.61
CA GLU A 111 4.71 1.13 16.69
C GLU A 111 5.07 0.85 15.24
N LYS A 112 6.31 0.43 14.97
CA LYS A 112 6.75 0.01 13.63
C LYS A 112 6.00 -1.24 13.19
N PHE A 113 5.86 -2.21 14.09
CA PHE A 113 5.09 -3.43 13.83
C PHE A 113 3.62 -3.10 13.60
N PHE A 114 3.00 -2.31 14.49
CA PHE A 114 1.63 -1.82 14.31
C PHE A 114 1.42 -1.13 12.97
N ALA A 115 2.37 -0.29 12.56
CA ALA A 115 2.29 0.42 11.30
C ALA A 115 2.35 -0.57 10.10
N ILE A 116 3.30 -1.51 10.09
CA ILE A 116 3.36 -2.51 9.01
C ILE A 116 2.09 -3.37 8.97
N THR A 117 1.60 -3.85 10.12
CA THR A 117 0.39 -4.66 10.17
C THR A 117 -0.83 -3.88 9.72
N HIS A 118 -0.97 -2.63 10.13
CA HIS A 118 -2.07 -1.76 9.70
C HIS A 118 -2.01 -1.46 8.19
N ALA A 119 -0.82 -1.22 7.63
CA ALA A 119 -0.66 -1.03 6.18
C ALA A 119 -1.16 -2.22 5.35
N ILE A 120 -0.93 -3.43 5.83
CA ILE A 120 -1.30 -4.68 5.11
C ILE A 120 -2.76 -5.07 5.40
N GLY A 121 -3.24 -4.85 6.63
CA GLY A 121 -4.60 -5.18 7.05
C GLY A 121 -5.66 -4.15 6.63
N ASP A 122 -5.25 -2.89 6.47
CA ASP A 122 -6.13 -1.76 6.13
C ASP A 122 -5.42 -0.77 5.18
N PRO A 123 -5.13 -1.19 3.93
CA PRO A 123 -4.42 -0.34 2.98
C PRO A 123 -5.19 0.93 2.63
N ILE A 124 -6.53 0.87 2.62
CA ILE A 124 -7.39 2.04 2.34
C ILE A 124 -7.26 3.06 3.47
N ASP A 125 -7.40 2.63 4.74
CA ASP A 125 -7.24 3.52 5.88
C ASP A 125 -5.82 4.10 5.95
N SER A 126 -4.82 3.30 5.60
CA SER A 126 -3.42 3.72 5.58
C SER A 126 -3.14 4.82 4.56
N VAL A 127 -3.60 4.65 3.31
CA VAL A 127 -3.49 5.71 2.29
C VAL A 127 -4.32 6.92 2.70
N TRP A 128 -5.53 6.73 3.25
CA TRP A 128 -6.37 7.83 3.71
C TRP A 128 -5.69 8.64 4.80
N SER A 129 -5.05 7.97 5.76
CA SER A 129 -4.30 8.62 6.82
C SER A 129 -3.12 9.44 6.32
N LEU A 130 -2.39 8.96 5.29
CA LEU A 130 -1.34 9.75 4.63
C LEU A 130 -1.91 10.98 3.92
N LEU A 131 -2.98 10.81 3.12
CA LEU A 131 -3.61 11.93 2.41
C LEU A 131 -4.19 12.97 3.38
N ASP A 132 -4.81 12.52 4.46
CA ASP A 132 -5.35 13.39 5.51
C ASP A 132 -4.26 14.20 6.22
N LYS A 133 -3.09 13.59 6.41
CA LYS A 133 -1.93 14.26 6.99
C LYS A 133 -1.35 15.31 6.04
N ILE A 134 -1.23 15.00 4.76
CA ILE A 134 -0.80 15.99 3.75
C ILE A 134 -1.80 17.16 3.70
N TYR A 135 -3.10 16.87 3.78
CA TYR A 135 -4.12 17.91 3.85
C TYR A 135 -4.03 18.76 5.12
N ALA A 136 -3.63 18.18 6.25
CA ALA A 136 -3.36 18.96 7.46
C ALA A 136 -2.18 19.94 7.27
N TRP A 137 -1.15 19.58 6.50
CA TRP A 137 -0.08 20.52 6.15
C TRP A 137 -0.54 21.61 5.18
N GLU A 138 -1.43 21.30 4.24
CA GLU A 138 -2.07 22.31 3.38
C GLU A 138 -2.80 23.35 4.22
N LYS A 139 -3.49 22.92 5.30
CA LYS A 139 -4.11 23.83 6.26
C LYS A 139 -3.10 24.67 7.03
N CYS A 140 -1.98 24.08 7.46
CA CYS A 140 -0.91 24.83 8.13
C CYS A 140 -0.34 25.92 7.21
N HIS A 141 -0.23 25.66 5.91
CA HIS A 141 0.18 26.65 4.93
C HIS A 141 -0.86 27.77 4.79
N ALA A 142 -2.14 27.43 4.64
CA ALA A 142 -3.22 28.41 4.51
C ALA A 142 -3.32 29.30 5.76
N PHE A 143 -3.21 28.71 6.95
CA PHE A 143 -3.16 29.43 8.21
C PHE A 143 -1.96 30.40 8.26
N ALA A 144 -0.76 29.94 7.90
CA ALA A 144 0.41 30.79 7.89
C ALA A 144 0.29 31.97 6.90
N GLU A 145 -0.36 31.76 5.76
CA GLU A 145 -0.65 32.82 4.78
C GLU A 145 -1.63 33.87 5.34
N GLU A 146 -2.68 33.44 6.01
CA GLU A 146 -3.65 34.32 6.68
C GLU A 146 -2.99 35.11 7.81
N PHE A 147 -2.24 34.43 8.68
CA PHE A 147 -1.54 35.04 9.80
C PHE A 147 -0.55 36.12 9.35
N VAL A 148 0.25 35.85 8.31
CA VAL A 148 1.20 36.84 7.76
C VAL A 148 0.45 38.03 7.14
N THR A 149 -0.69 37.79 6.49
CA THR A 149 -1.49 38.86 5.89
C THR A 149 -2.12 39.76 6.94
N GLU A 150 -2.63 39.19 8.03
CA GLU A 150 -3.16 39.97 9.15
C GLU A 150 -2.05 40.79 9.84
N GLU A 151 -0.88 40.19 10.07
CA GLU A 151 0.28 40.90 10.61
C GLU A 151 0.73 42.06 9.71
N GLU A 152 0.79 41.87 8.39
CA GLU A 152 1.08 42.93 7.41
C GLU A 152 0.06 44.08 7.51
N SER A 153 -1.23 43.76 7.71
CA SER A 153 -2.28 44.76 7.84
C SER A 153 -2.20 45.59 9.14
N ILE A 154 -1.72 44.99 10.24
CA ILE A 154 -1.63 45.65 11.55
C ILE A 154 -0.42 46.59 11.62
N ARG A 155 0.69 46.24 10.96
CA ARG A 155 1.93 47.01 11.05
C ARG A 155 1.99 48.23 10.13
N ASP A 156 1.06 48.38 9.19
CA ASP A 156 1.18 49.27 8.03
C ASP A 156 2.50 49.07 7.25
N GLU A 157 3.20 47.96 7.49
CA GLU A 157 4.42 47.58 6.79
C GLU A 157 4.03 46.79 5.54
N VAL A 158 4.06 47.44 4.39
CA VAL A 158 4.04 46.72 3.12
C VAL A 158 5.37 45.97 3.03
N MET A 159 5.34 44.66 3.26
CA MET A 159 6.44 43.77 2.90
C MET A 159 6.71 43.91 1.40
N VAL A 160 7.68 44.76 1.03
CA VAL A 160 7.97 45.12 -0.36
C VAL A 160 8.46 43.89 -1.16
N ASN A 161 8.98 42.87 -0.47
CA ASN A 161 9.55 41.69 -1.09
C ASN A 161 8.65 40.44 -0.98
N LYS A 162 8.07 40.03 -2.12
CA LYS A 162 7.31 38.77 -2.26
C LYS A 162 8.09 37.54 -1.77
N ALA A 163 9.42 37.52 -1.92
CA ALA A 163 10.26 36.41 -1.46
C ALA A 163 10.30 36.33 0.07
N GLU A 164 10.37 37.48 0.76
CA GLU A 164 10.36 37.53 2.23
C GLU A 164 8.99 37.06 2.76
N ARG A 165 7.89 37.47 2.11
CA ARG A 165 6.54 37.03 2.48
C ARG A 165 6.40 35.51 2.36
N LEU A 166 6.87 34.94 1.24
CA LEU A 166 6.86 33.49 1.04
C LEU A 166 7.74 32.77 2.07
N GLU A 167 8.91 33.31 2.42
CA GLU A 167 9.77 32.74 3.47
C GLU A 167 9.06 32.71 4.82
N ARG A 168 8.40 33.80 5.22
CA ARG A 168 7.62 33.86 6.47
C ARG A 168 6.51 32.82 6.51
N ILE A 169 5.71 32.75 5.45
CA ILE A 169 4.64 31.74 5.32
C ILE A 169 5.22 30.34 5.47
N LYS A 170 6.36 30.07 4.82
CA LYS A 170 7.03 28.77 4.91
C LYS A 170 7.46 28.45 6.32
N VAL A 171 8.22 29.34 6.96
CA VAL A 171 8.78 29.14 8.31
C VAL A 171 7.68 28.90 9.33
N ILE A 172 6.65 29.75 9.33
CA ILE A 172 5.51 29.64 10.24
C ILE A 172 4.74 28.35 9.96
N GLY A 173 4.42 28.09 8.69
CA GLY A 173 3.70 26.88 8.27
C GLY A 173 4.44 25.59 8.61
N THR A 174 5.76 25.54 8.44
CA THR A 174 6.60 24.39 8.85
C THR A 174 6.53 24.16 10.35
N THR A 175 6.61 25.22 11.15
CA THR A 175 6.52 25.13 12.61
C THR A 175 5.15 24.60 13.05
N PHE A 176 4.05 25.12 12.47
CA PHE A 176 2.71 24.59 12.75
C PHE A 176 2.53 23.16 12.27
N ALA A 177 3.10 22.79 11.14
CA ALA A 177 3.12 21.40 10.69
C ALA A 177 3.91 20.49 11.65
N GLY A 178 4.96 21.00 12.30
CA GLY A 178 5.67 20.32 13.39
C GLY A 178 4.84 20.19 14.67
N ILE A 179 4.07 21.22 15.04
CA ILE A 179 3.11 21.15 16.15
C ILE A 179 2.03 20.10 15.86
N GLU A 180 1.51 20.09 14.64
CA GLU A 180 0.51 19.12 14.15
C GLU A 180 1.06 17.68 14.17
N GLU A 181 2.35 17.51 13.94
CA GLU A 181 3.08 16.24 14.07
C GLU A 181 3.05 15.66 15.48
N ILE A 182 3.19 16.53 16.48
CA ILE A 182 3.19 16.16 17.90
C ILE A 182 1.73 15.98 18.34
N MET A 183 0.92 17.01 18.21
CA MET A 183 -0.43 17.01 18.79
C MET A 183 -1.36 15.95 18.18
N GLY A 184 -1.05 15.50 16.96
CA GLY A 184 -2.03 14.83 16.11
C GLY A 184 -3.10 15.81 15.65
N TYR A 185 -3.94 15.37 14.72
CA TYR A 185 -4.97 16.25 14.18
C TYR A 185 -6.10 16.46 15.18
N ARG A 186 -6.50 17.72 15.37
CA ARG A 186 -7.68 18.11 16.16
C ARG A 186 -8.64 18.97 15.34
N PRO A 187 -9.97 18.83 15.52
CA PRO A 187 -10.95 19.62 14.78
C PRO A 187 -10.87 21.13 15.10
N ASP A 188 -10.38 21.49 16.27
CA ASP A 188 -10.14 22.85 16.78
C ASP A 188 -8.67 23.32 16.57
N SER A 189 -7.93 22.68 15.66
CA SER A 189 -6.51 23.00 15.44
C SER A 189 -6.29 24.47 15.10
N GLU A 190 -7.20 25.09 14.36
CA GLU A 190 -7.07 26.47 13.91
C GLU A 190 -7.17 27.48 15.06
N SER A 191 -8.13 27.34 15.98
CA SER A 191 -8.20 28.19 17.18
C SER A 191 -6.97 27.99 18.06
N ILE A 192 -6.48 26.75 18.18
CA ILE A 192 -5.24 26.48 18.91
C ILE A 192 -4.05 27.15 18.22
N TYR A 193 -3.98 27.14 16.89
CA TYR A 193 -2.91 27.79 16.15
C TYR A 193 -2.97 29.31 16.34
N TRP A 194 -4.16 29.91 16.32
CA TRP A 194 -4.36 31.33 16.64
C TRP A 194 -3.97 31.65 18.08
N ASP A 195 -4.36 30.83 19.05
CA ASP A 195 -3.98 31.01 20.46
C ASP A 195 -2.46 30.92 20.64
N ILE A 196 -1.81 29.95 19.97
CA ILE A 196 -0.35 29.81 19.99
C ILE A 196 0.29 31.02 19.33
N ALA A 197 -0.12 31.39 18.11
CA ALA A 197 0.45 32.49 17.36
C ALA A 197 0.31 33.83 18.10
N SER A 198 -0.90 34.12 18.61
CA SER A 198 -1.17 35.33 19.40
C SER A 198 -0.41 35.34 20.72
N SER A 199 -0.27 34.19 21.40
CA SER A 199 0.50 34.11 22.65
C SER A 199 2.00 34.32 22.46
N LEU A 200 2.52 33.95 21.28
CA LEU A 200 3.91 34.13 20.88
C LEU A 200 4.18 35.54 20.31
N GLY A 201 3.14 36.34 20.08
CA GLY A 201 3.25 37.77 19.73
C GLY A 201 3.57 38.07 18.27
N LEU A 202 3.37 39.33 17.87
CA LEU A 202 3.77 39.88 16.57
C LEU A 202 5.29 39.80 16.42
N MET A 203 5.77 39.07 15.41
CA MET A 203 7.16 38.64 15.31
C MET A 203 8.09 39.83 15.04
N LYS A 204 8.72 40.39 16.08
CA LYS A 204 9.88 41.26 15.89
C LYS A 204 10.96 40.47 15.13
N THR A 205 11.87 41.16 14.43
CA THR A 205 12.91 40.52 13.62
C THR A 205 13.68 39.44 14.38
N THR A 206 13.99 39.69 15.66
CA THR A 206 14.69 38.73 16.56
C THR A 206 13.83 37.54 16.97
N GLU A 207 12.51 37.69 17.06
CA GLU A 207 11.59 36.58 17.35
C GLU A 207 11.45 35.68 16.12
N PHE A 208 11.40 36.26 14.92
CA PHE A 208 11.33 35.50 13.67
C PHE A 208 12.56 34.62 13.43
N ASP A 209 13.75 35.02 13.91
CA ASP A 209 14.94 34.18 13.85
C ASP A 209 14.79 32.87 14.65
N GLU A 210 14.07 32.89 15.77
CA GLU A 210 13.77 31.67 16.54
C GLU A 210 12.77 30.76 15.80
N TRP A 211 11.74 31.34 15.15
CA TRP A 211 10.84 30.57 14.27
C TRP A 211 11.60 29.92 13.12
N ARG A 212 12.51 30.66 12.49
CA ARG A 212 13.37 30.17 11.41
C ARG A 212 14.28 29.03 11.89
N ARG A 213 14.88 29.17 13.07
CA ARG A 213 15.70 28.12 13.70
C ARG A 213 14.88 26.85 13.94
N ALA A 214 13.67 27.00 14.47
CA ALA A 214 12.77 25.87 14.72
C ALA A 214 12.37 25.17 13.42
N ALA A 215 11.93 25.93 12.41
CA ALA A 215 11.53 25.40 11.11
C ALA A 215 12.66 24.63 10.41
N THR A 216 13.88 25.20 10.38
CA THR A 216 15.05 24.53 9.79
C THR A 216 15.39 23.24 10.54
N THR A 217 15.44 23.28 11.88
CA THR A 217 15.69 22.08 12.70
C THR A 217 14.62 20.99 12.46
N LEU A 218 13.35 21.37 12.33
CA LEU A 218 12.26 20.43 12.04
C LEU A 218 12.40 19.78 10.65
N VAL A 219 12.85 20.54 9.67
CA VAL A 219 13.08 20.04 8.30
C VAL A 219 14.30 19.14 8.24
N ASP A 220 15.36 19.47 8.98
CA ASP A 220 16.59 18.67 9.01
C ASP A 220 16.42 17.36 9.80
N ASP A 221 15.54 17.32 10.80
CA ASP A 221 15.15 16.06 11.47
C ASP A 221 14.29 15.16 10.56
N ARG A 222 13.82 15.67 9.42
CA ARG A 222 12.95 14.92 8.50
C ARG A 222 13.77 14.11 7.51
N THR A 223 13.57 12.79 7.52
CA THR A 223 14.24 11.88 6.59
C THR A 223 13.36 11.60 5.36
N ASN A 224 13.96 11.69 4.17
CA ASN A 224 13.39 11.13 2.94
C ASN A 224 14.30 9.99 2.44
N ASP A 225 13.72 8.88 2.01
CA ASP A 225 14.47 7.76 1.42
C ASP A 225 14.01 7.58 -0.03
N PHE A 226 13.86 8.71 -0.75
CA PHE A 226 13.23 8.72 -2.07
C PHE A 226 14.02 7.90 -3.10
N ILE A 227 15.36 7.98 -3.09
CA ILE A 227 16.20 7.19 -4.00
C ILE A 227 16.06 5.69 -3.71
N ARG A 228 16.16 5.28 -2.44
CA ARG A 228 16.00 3.88 -2.02
C ARG A 228 14.63 3.34 -2.41
N THR A 229 13.60 4.17 -2.23
CA THR A 229 12.22 3.87 -2.64
C THR A 229 12.08 3.74 -4.15
N GLY A 230 12.69 4.65 -4.92
CA GLY A 230 12.71 4.59 -6.38
C GLY A 230 13.37 3.32 -6.89
N VAL A 231 14.48 2.90 -6.28
CA VAL A 231 15.14 1.61 -6.58
C VAL A 231 14.23 0.43 -6.23
N ALA A 232 13.58 0.43 -5.07
CA ALA A 232 12.65 -0.63 -4.66
C ALA A 232 11.49 -0.80 -5.64
N ILE A 233 10.89 0.31 -6.06
CA ILE A 233 9.80 0.32 -7.05
C ILE A 233 10.32 -0.08 -8.43
N GLY A 234 11.49 0.41 -8.83
CA GLY A 234 12.15 0.02 -10.07
C GLY A 234 12.40 -1.48 -10.15
N LEU A 235 12.88 -2.10 -9.05
CA LEU A 235 13.06 -3.54 -8.93
C LEU A 235 11.73 -4.29 -9.03
N PHE A 236 10.69 -3.83 -8.33
CA PHE A 236 9.36 -4.43 -8.40
C PHE A 236 8.78 -4.39 -9.82
N ILE A 237 8.91 -3.26 -10.51
CA ILE A 237 8.48 -3.09 -11.91
C ILE A 237 9.33 -3.95 -12.85
N PHE A 238 10.65 -3.98 -12.66
CA PHE A 238 11.56 -4.81 -13.44
C PHE A 238 11.22 -6.29 -13.34
N GLN A 239 10.80 -6.77 -12.16
CA GLN A 239 10.36 -8.16 -11.96
C GLN A 239 9.18 -8.53 -12.88
N PHE A 240 8.18 -7.64 -13.02
CA PHE A 240 7.07 -7.87 -13.97
C PHE A 240 7.57 -8.00 -15.41
N PHE A 241 8.46 -7.11 -15.83
CA PHE A 241 9.01 -7.16 -17.20
C PHE A 241 9.88 -8.38 -17.42
N SER A 242 10.66 -8.80 -16.41
CA SER A 242 11.47 -10.00 -16.48
C SER A 242 10.61 -11.23 -16.75
N GLU A 243 9.49 -11.35 -16.03
CA GLU A 243 8.55 -12.49 -16.18
C GLU A 243 7.80 -12.45 -17.51
N LEU A 244 7.52 -11.26 -18.05
CA LEU A 244 6.88 -11.11 -19.36
C LEU A 244 7.84 -11.42 -20.54
N VAL A 245 9.15 -11.22 -20.36
CA VAL A 245 10.16 -11.31 -21.43
C VAL A 245 10.92 -12.64 -21.41
N PHE A 246 11.34 -13.12 -20.23
CA PHE A 246 12.31 -14.22 -20.11
C PHE A 246 11.68 -15.57 -19.72
N ASP A 247 10.44 -15.61 -19.22
CA ASP A 247 9.83 -16.86 -18.71
C ASP A 247 8.75 -17.44 -19.65
N SER A 248 8.98 -17.43 -20.97
CA SER A 248 8.00 -17.97 -21.94
C SER A 248 7.78 -19.48 -21.82
N ASP A 249 8.71 -20.20 -21.18
CA ASP A 249 8.83 -21.65 -21.34
C ASP A 249 8.48 -22.46 -20.09
N LYS A 250 8.39 -21.87 -18.87
CA LYS A 250 8.33 -22.69 -17.65
C LYS A 250 7.00 -22.80 -16.93
N VAL A 251 6.13 -21.78 -16.83
CA VAL A 251 4.83 -21.90 -16.13
C VAL A 251 3.86 -20.80 -16.59
N PRO A 252 2.52 -21.03 -16.62
CA PRO A 252 1.54 -19.97 -16.82
C PRO A 252 1.76 -18.74 -15.90
N PRO A 253 2.17 -17.58 -16.44
CA PRO A 253 2.54 -16.43 -15.62
C PRO A 253 1.31 -15.74 -15.02
N GLY A 254 0.11 -15.92 -15.59
CA GLY A 254 -1.10 -15.18 -15.21
C GLY A 254 -1.46 -15.31 -13.72
N GLY A 255 -1.27 -16.49 -13.12
CA GLY A 255 -1.55 -16.67 -11.69
C GLY A 255 -0.65 -15.85 -10.77
N ARG A 256 0.63 -15.75 -11.15
CA ARG A 256 1.65 -15.04 -10.40
C ARG A 256 1.52 -13.53 -10.61
N LEU A 257 1.43 -13.12 -11.87
CA LEU A 257 1.24 -11.72 -12.29
C LEU A 257 -0.02 -11.12 -11.69
N GLY A 258 -1.14 -11.85 -11.68
CA GLY A 258 -2.39 -11.38 -11.08
C GLY A 258 -2.25 -11.15 -9.57
N SER A 259 -1.64 -12.09 -8.85
CA SER A 259 -1.39 -11.96 -7.40
C SER A 259 -0.45 -10.80 -7.07
N ALA A 260 0.59 -10.59 -7.88
CA ALA A 260 1.51 -9.46 -7.72
C ALA A 260 0.84 -8.12 -8.03
N MET A 261 0.00 -8.06 -9.08
CA MET A 261 -0.80 -6.88 -9.40
C MET A 261 -1.79 -6.55 -8.28
N LEU A 262 -2.35 -7.53 -7.58
CA LEU A 262 -3.19 -7.28 -6.42
C LEU A 262 -2.45 -6.47 -5.34
N LEU A 263 -1.14 -6.63 -5.22
CA LEU A 263 -0.29 -5.92 -4.24
C LEU A 263 0.41 -4.68 -4.79
N SER A 264 0.16 -4.32 -6.05
CA SER A 264 0.74 -3.12 -6.65
C SER A 264 0.29 -1.82 -5.96
N TRP A 265 -0.80 -1.83 -5.20
CA TRP A 265 -1.23 -0.69 -4.35
C TRP A 265 -0.15 -0.24 -3.36
N LEU A 266 0.85 -1.07 -3.06
CA LEU A 266 2.01 -0.68 -2.26
C LEU A 266 2.83 0.43 -2.92
N ILE A 267 2.86 0.53 -4.25
CA ILE A 267 3.60 1.57 -4.98
C ILE A 267 3.15 2.97 -4.55
N PRO A 268 1.86 3.37 -4.72
CA PRO A 268 1.42 4.69 -4.29
C PRO A 268 1.53 4.88 -2.78
N LEU A 269 1.29 3.84 -1.95
CA LEU A 269 1.45 3.95 -0.50
C LEU A 269 2.90 4.32 -0.12
N VAL A 270 3.88 3.58 -0.63
CA VAL A 270 5.30 3.79 -0.33
C VAL A 270 5.81 5.11 -0.90
N LEU A 271 5.39 5.48 -2.12
CA LEU A 271 5.75 6.77 -2.71
C LEU A 271 5.21 7.94 -1.89
N ILE A 272 3.92 7.95 -1.57
CA ILE A 272 3.30 9.02 -0.79
C ILE A 272 3.96 9.09 0.60
N SER A 273 4.17 7.95 1.25
CA SER A 273 4.87 7.86 2.54
C SER A 273 6.27 8.47 2.48
N ASN A 274 7.05 8.22 1.42
CA ASN A 274 8.40 8.76 1.26
C ASN A 274 8.44 10.22 0.81
N ILE A 275 7.48 10.66 0.00
CA ILE A 275 7.30 12.07 -0.38
C ILE A 275 7.00 12.91 0.85
N MET A 276 6.15 12.38 1.73
CA MET A 276 5.89 12.98 3.03
C MET A 276 7.12 12.96 3.92
N GLY A 277 7.92 11.89 3.89
CA GLY A 277 9.03 11.69 4.80
C GLY A 277 8.56 11.41 6.24
N GLY A 278 9.51 11.11 7.12
CA GLY A 278 9.22 10.90 8.54
C GLY A 278 10.18 11.70 9.42
N VAL A 279 9.69 12.17 10.56
CA VAL A 279 10.52 12.76 11.61
C VAL A 279 11.40 11.68 12.22
N ALA A 280 12.72 11.88 12.22
CA ALA A 280 13.68 10.91 12.75
C ALA A 280 13.47 10.69 14.26
N SER A 281 13.15 11.76 14.98
CA SER A 281 12.91 11.70 16.42
C SER A 281 11.79 12.64 16.83
N ARG A 282 10.66 12.08 17.27
CA ARG A 282 9.54 12.87 17.84
C ARG A 282 9.97 13.66 19.07
N ARG A 283 10.96 13.16 19.82
CA ARG A 283 11.57 13.87 20.95
C ARG A 283 12.30 15.11 20.48
N THR A 284 13.01 15.04 19.35
CA THR A 284 13.66 16.20 18.73
C THR A 284 12.63 17.21 18.26
N CYS A 285 11.60 16.77 17.52
CA CYS A 285 10.50 17.64 17.11
C CYS A 285 9.86 18.36 18.31
N LEU A 286 9.50 17.62 19.36
CA LEU A 286 8.93 18.18 20.59
C LEU A 286 9.88 19.17 21.26
N ARG A 287 11.15 18.80 21.42
CA ARG A 287 12.17 19.67 22.02
C ARG A 287 12.32 20.96 21.23
N THR A 288 12.33 20.89 19.90
CA THR A 288 12.43 22.07 19.01
C THR A 288 11.25 23.02 19.24
N ILE A 289 10.03 22.50 19.33
CA ILE A 289 8.84 23.32 19.62
C ILE A 289 8.90 23.92 21.03
N ILE A 290 9.32 23.15 22.04
CA ILE A 290 9.47 23.67 23.41
C ILE A 290 10.51 24.79 23.45
N CYS A 291 11.67 24.59 22.84
CA CYS A 291 12.73 25.60 22.79
C CYS A 291 12.28 26.88 22.09
N LEU A 292 11.50 26.78 21.00
CA LEU A 292 10.89 27.93 20.34
C LEU A 292 10.03 28.75 21.32
N VAL A 293 9.10 28.09 22.01
CA VAL A 293 8.18 28.75 22.94
C VAL A 293 8.93 29.36 24.12
N GLU A 294 9.91 28.65 24.68
CA GLU A 294 10.74 29.15 25.79
C GLU A 294 11.58 30.37 25.40
N ASN A 295 12.21 30.34 24.23
CA ASN A 295 13.05 31.43 23.75
C ASN A 295 12.23 32.69 23.45
N ILE A 296 11.07 32.54 22.79
CA ILE A 296 10.16 33.68 22.53
C ILE A 296 9.68 34.30 23.85
N ARG A 297 9.22 33.47 24.81
CA ARG A 297 8.77 33.98 26.12
C ARG A 297 9.88 34.69 26.89
N ARG A 298 11.12 34.16 26.83
CA ARG A 298 12.29 34.79 27.42
C ARG A 298 12.56 36.16 26.79
N ASN A 299 12.49 36.26 25.46
CA ASN A 299 12.69 37.53 24.73
C ASN A 299 11.60 38.56 25.04
N GLN A 300 10.39 38.12 25.38
CA GLN A 300 9.28 38.99 25.80
C GLN A 300 9.35 39.41 27.28
N GLY A 301 10.39 39.00 28.03
CA GLY A 301 10.51 39.31 29.45
C GLY A 301 9.48 38.61 30.34
N ARG A 302 8.77 37.59 29.81
CA ARG A 302 7.82 36.80 30.59
C ARG A 302 8.59 35.71 31.36
N LEU A 303 8.80 35.92 32.65
CA LEU A 303 9.42 34.93 33.55
C LEU A 303 8.59 33.65 33.59
N LEU A 304 9.22 32.53 33.19
CA LEU A 304 8.65 31.18 33.28
C LEU A 304 8.62 30.72 34.74
N ASN A 305 7.55 31.04 35.47
CA ASN A 305 7.27 30.43 36.78
C ASN A 305 6.61 29.04 36.68
N GLN A 306 6.43 28.50 35.46
CA GLN A 306 5.97 27.13 35.26
C GLN A 306 7.04 26.35 34.49
N ARG A 307 7.90 25.68 35.23
CA ARG A 307 8.65 24.52 34.73
C ARG A 307 7.61 23.45 34.45
N ALA A 308 7.23 23.27 33.19
CA ALA A 308 6.35 22.17 32.80
C ALA A 308 7.00 20.86 33.30
N GLU A 309 6.35 20.19 34.25
CA GLU A 309 6.90 19.01 34.90
C GLU A 309 7.24 17.95 33.84
N SER A 310 8.52 17.56 33.79
CA SER A 310 9.05 16.59 32.82
C SER A 310 8.36 15.23 32.87
N ARG A 311 7.67 14.91 33.98
CA ARG A 311 6.93 13.65 34.18
C ARG A 311 5.74 13.45 33.23
N HIS A 312 5.27 14.50 32.55
CA HIS A 312 4.10 14.37 31.67
C HIS A 312 4.45 13.87 30.25
N TRP A 313 5.72 13.95 29.83
CA TRP A 313 6.12 13.66 28.45
C TRP A 313 6.27 12.17 28.16
N ASP A 314 6.73 11.37 29.12
CA ASP A 314 6.80 9.92 28.95
C ASP A 314 5.39 9.34 28.75
N ASP A 315 4.41 9.81 29.53
CA ASP A 315 2.99 9.44 29.37
C ASP A 315 2.41 9.92 28.01
N TYR A 316 2.91 11.03 27.47
CA TYR A 316 2.56 11.46 26.11
C TYR A 316 3.13 10.48 25.07
N PHE A 317 4.43 10.15 25.12
CA PHE A 317 5.05 9.21 24.17
C PHE A 317 4.45 7.79 24.30
N ASP A 318 4.07 7.37 25.49
CA ASP A 318 3.35 6.12 25.75
C ASP A 318 1.91 6.14 25.23
N LYS A 319 1.38 7.31 24.84
CA LYS A 319 0.04 7.46 24.25
C LYS A 319 0.09 7.87 22.78
N VAL A 320 1.25 8.15 22.22
CA VAL A 320 1.42 8.70 20.87
C VAL A 320 0.88 7.79 19.77
N TYR A 321 0.84 6.46 19.97
CA TYR A 321 0.17 5.54 19.03
C TYR A 321 -1.36 5.76 18.98
N SER A 322 -1.96 6.24 20.07
CA SER A 322 -3.39 6.50 20.18
C SER A 322 -3.78 7.90 19.71
N THR A 323 -2.83 8.83 19.54
CA THR A 323 -3.13 10.22 19.12
C THR A 323 -3.24 10.42 17.61
N GLY A 324 -2.89 9.39 16.82
CA GLY A 324 -2.85 9.52 15.35
C GLY A 324 -1.57 10.17 14.82
N ALA A 325 -0.52 10.20 15.63
CA ALA A 325 0.80 10.64 15.20
C ALA A 325 1.50 9.57 14.33
N ILE A 326 1.06 8.31 14.34
CA ILE A 326 1.52 7.31 13.35
C ILE A 326 0.93 7.71 12.00
N TYR A 327 1.78 8.07 11.03
CA TYR A 327 1.35 8.67 9.76
C TYR A 327 0.28 7.88 9.01
N ILE A 328 0.38 6.56 9.08
CA ILE A 328 -0.53 5.66 8.39
C ILE A 328 -1.77 5.30 9.21
N SER A 329 -1.93 5.81 10.44
CA SER A 329 -3.14 5.55 11.23
C SER A 329 -3.55 6.79 12.02
N ARG A 330 -4.64 7.41 11.59
CA ARG A 330 -5.23 8.61 12.21
C ARG A 330 -6.65 8.28 12.69
N PRO A 331 -6.87 8.11 14.00
CA PRO A 331 -8.13 7.58 14.53
C PRO A 331 -9.26 8.59 14.66
N HIS A 332 -8.98 9.86 14.41
CA HIS A 332 -9.99 10.92 14.53
C HIS A 332 -10.44 11.47 13.17
N LYS A 333 -9.89 10.98 12.05
CA LYS A 333 -10.16 11.51 10.71
C LYS A 333 -11.64 11.42 10.31
N VAL A 334 -12.34 10.35 10.71
CA VAL A 334 -13.78 10.18 10.43
C VAL A 334 -14.59 11.19 11.20
N ARG A 335 -14.36 11.32 12.52
CA ARG A 335 -15.06 12.30 13.37
C ARG A 335 -14.87 13.72 12.85
N VAL A 336 -13.63 14.04 12.48
CA VAL A 336 -13.27 15.34 11.90
C VAL A 336 -14.00 15.57 10.59
N MET A 337 -14.01 14.60 9.67
CA MET A 337 -14.74 14.69 8.40
C MET A 337 -16.22 15.05 8.61
N TRP A 338 -16.87 14.49 9.64
CA TRP A 338 -18.26 14.81 9.98
C TRP A 338 -18.45 16.20 10.60
N GLN A 339 -17.45 16.70 11.33
CA GLN A 339 -17.47 18.01 11.99
C GLN A 339 -17.07 19.17 11.07
N SER A 340 -16.28 18.90 10.02
CA SER A 340 -15.84 19.90 9.05
C SER A 340 -17.01 20.53 8.30
N LYS A 341 -16.85 21.80 7.89
CA LYS A 341 -17.86 22.58 7.15
C LYS A 341 -17.30 23.04 5.80
N GLY A 342 -18.20 23.42 4.88
CA GLY A 342 -17.84 24.04 3.59
C GLY A 342 -16.89 23.20 2.73
N LYS A 343 -15.88 23.87 2.14
CA LYS A 343 -14.89 23.25 1.24
C LYS A 343 -14.09 22.14 1.93
N GLU A 344 -13.79 22.29 3.21
CA GLU A 344 -13.04 21.28 3.95
C GLU A 344 -13.80 19.95 4.03
N LYS A 345 -15.10 20.01 4.29
CA LYS A 345 -15.94 18.80 4.34
C LYS A 345 -15.87 18.04 3.02
N ILE A 346 -15.95 18.77 1.90
CA ILE A 346 -15.89 18.19 0.54
C ILE A 346 -14.56 17.48 0.31
N ILE A 347 -13.43 18.16 0.58
CA ILE A 347 -12.10 17.56 0.40
C ILE A 347 -11.98 16.29 1.25
N ARG A 348 -12.37 16.34 2.53
CA ARG A 348 -12.30 15.19 3.44
C ARG A 348 -13.19 14.03 3.03
N MET A 349 -14.36 14.28 2.44
CA MET A 349 -15.23 13.23 1.88
C MET A 349 -14.63 12.59 0.62
N ILE A 350 -13.81 13.33 -0.13
CA ILE A 350 -13.14 12.83 -1.34
C ILE A 350 -11.90 11.97 -0.99
N LEU A 351 -11.18 12.26 0.09
CA LEU A 351 -9.99 11.50 0.50
C LEU A 351 -10.19 9.97 0.58
N PRO A 352 -11.21 9.41 1.27
CA PRO A 352 -11.42 7.96 1.34
C PRO A 352 -11.72 7.36 -0.04
N PHE A 353 -12.35 8.11 -0.95
CA PHE A 353 -12.56 7.67 -2.32
C PHE A 353 -11.24 7.53 -3.07
N PHE A 354 -10.35 8.54 -2.98
CA PHE A 354 -9.00 8.47 -3.55
C PHE A 354 -8.18 7.30 -2.98
N SER A 355 -8.26 7.06 -1.68
CA SER A 355 -7.60 5.91 -1.05
C SER A 355 -8.14 4.56 -1.54
N THR A 356 -9.44 4.49 -1.81
CA THR A 356 -10.08 3.29 -2.35
C THR A 356 -9.63 3.02 -3.78
N LEU A 357 -9.45 4.07 -4.61
CA LEU A 357 -8.95 3.93 -5.98
C LEU A 357 -7.60 3.23 -6.05
N VAL A 358 -6.71 3.49 -5.09
CA VAL A 358 -5.38 2.84 -5.02
C VAL A 358 -5.51 1.31 -4.93
N VAL A 359 -6.42 0.80 -4.10
CA VAL A 359 -6.66 -0.65 -3.97
C VAL A 359 -7.40 -1.20 -5.19
N ILE A 360 -8.36 -0.44 -5.74
CA ILE A 360 -9.06 -0.81 -6.99
C ILE A 360 -8.08 -0.97 -8.15
N PHE A 361 -7.07 -0.11 -8.26
CA PHE A 361 -6.03 -0.23 -9.28
C PHE A 361 -5.14 -1.46 -9.11
N GLY A 362 -5.12 -2.12 -7.95
CA GLY A 362 -4.54 -3.45 -7.79
C GLY A 362 -5.53 -4.58 -8.09
N PHE A 363 -6.76 -4.45 -7.60
CA PHE A 363 -7.81 -5.46 -7.73
C PHE A 363 -8.25 -5.71 -9.17
N ILE A 364 -8.59 -4.66 -9.93
CA ILE A 364 -9.09 -4.81 -11.31
C ILE A 364 -8.10 -5.57 -12.21
N PRO A 365 -6.82 -5.17 -12.31
CA PRO A 365 -5.88 -5.89 -13.16
C PRO A 365 -5.61 -7.31 -12.63
N ALA A 366 -5.55 -7.51 -11.31
CA ALA A 366 -5.42 -8.84 -10.73
C ALA A 366 -6.57 -9.76 -11.17
N PHE A 367 -7.81 -9.31 -10.96
CA PHE A 367 -9.00 -10.04 -11.34
C PHE A 367 -9.02 -10.34 -12.85
N TYR A 368 -8.72 -9.35 -13.69
CA TYR A 368 -8.76 -9.51 -15.14
C TYR A 368 -7.65 -10.43 -15.67
N ILE A 369 -6.42 -10.32 -15.15
CA ILE A 369 -5.33 -11.24 -15.51
C ILE A 369 -5.70 -12.67 -15.14
N HIS A 370 -6.32 -12.89 -13.97
CA HIS A 370 -6.80 -14.22 -13.58
C HIS A 370 -7.97 -14.72 -14.42
N TRP A 371 -8.84 -13.82 -14.88
CA TRP A 371 -9.94 -14.16 -15.78
C TRP A 371 -9.43 -14.63 -17.15
N MET A 372 -8.38 -13.99 -17.65
CA MET A 372 -7.74 -14.31 -18.93
C MET A 372 -6.75 -15.49 -18.84
N ALA A 373 -6.51 -16.05 -17.65
CA ALA A 373 -5.64 -17.20 -17.50
C ALA A 373 -6.36 -18.46 -18.00
N ALA A 374 -5.83 -19.10 -19.05
CA ALA A 374 -6.43 -20.29 -19.65
C ALA A 374 -6.66 -21.44 -18.63
N PRO A 375 -7.89 -21.99 -18.56
CA PRO A 375 -9.07 -21.62 -19.35
C PRO A 375 -9.71 -20.28 -18.94
N ASN A 376 -10.14 -19.48 -19.92
CA ASN A 376 -10.66 -18.14 -19.67
C ASN A 376 -12.00 -18.20 -18.91
N GLY A 377 -12.09 -17.49 -17.78
CA GLY A 377 -13.30 -17.36 -16.99
C GLY A 377 -13.07 -17.32 -15.49
N PHE A 378 -14.18 -17.41 -14.75
CA PHE A 378 -14.17 -17.37 -13.30
C PHE A 378 -13.72 -18.70 -12.69
N SER A 379 -12.53 -18.70 -12.11
CA SER A 379 -11.87 -19.84 -11.45
C SER A 379 -11.83 -19.71 -9.92
N CYS A 380 -11.42 -20.78 -9.21
CA CYS A 380 -11.25 -20.76 -7.75
C CYS A 380 -10.38 -19.59 -7.25
N ARG A 381 -9.40 -19.16 -8.06
CA ARG A 381 -8.47 -18.08 -7.68
C ARG A 381 -9.17 -16.74 -7.52
N HIS A 382 -10.29 -16.52 -8.18
CA HIS A 382 -11.04 -15.28 -8.05
C HIS A 382 -11.66 -15.13 -6.66
N PHE A 383 -12.03 -16.23 -5.99
CA PHE A 383 -12.63 -16.17 -4.65
C PHE A 383 -11.70 -15.55 -3.62
N TRP A 384 -10.40 -15.90 -3.62
CA TRP A 384 -9.49 -15.30 -2.64
C TRP A 384 -9.15 -13.85 -3.00
N ILE A 385 -9.05 -13.49 -4.28
CA ILE A 385 -8.82 -12.10 -4.72
C ILE A 385 -10.01 -11.22 -4.31
N ILE A 386 -11.24 -11.67 -4.59
CA ILE A 386 -12.46 -11.00 -4.14
C ILE A 386 -12.51 -10.95 -2.62
N GLY A 387 -12.23 -12.06 -1.94
CA GLY A 387 -12.26 -12.16 -0.49
C GLY A 387 -11.30 -11.18 0.20
N VAL A 388 -10.05 -11.13 -0.25
CA VAL A 388 -9.03 -10.18 0.26
C VAL A 388 -9.44 -8.73 -0.03
N SER A 389 -9.89 -8.44 -1.26
CA SER A 389 -10.29 -7.09 -1.64
C SER A 389 -11.53 -6.61 -0.88
N PHE A 390 -12.49 -7.51 -0.63
CA PHE A 390 -13.66 -7.26 0.18
C PHE A 390 -13.29 -7.05 1.66
N ALA A 391 -12.37 -7.86 2.19
CA ALA A 391 -11.85 -7.67 3.54
C ALA A 391 -11.18 -6.30 3.68
N TRP A 392 -10.36 -5.88 2.71
CA TRP A 392 -9.78 -4.53 2.68
C TRP A 392 -10.82 -3.42 2.55
N ALA A 393 -11.88 -3.60 1.75
CA ALA A 393 -12.94 -2.60 1.61
C ALA A 393 -13.77 -2.42 2.89
N ILE A 394 -13.99 -3.50 3.65
CA ILE A 394 -14.69 -3.45 4.94
C ILE A 394 -13.79 -2.99 6.08
N SER A 395 -12.48 -3.25 5.99
CA SER A 395 -11.47 -2.88 7.00
C SER A 395 -11.62 -1.43 7.52
N PRO A 396 -11.68 -0.38 6.69
CA PRO A 396 -11.81 0.99 7.15
C PRO A 396 -13.18 1.27 7.81
N ILE A 397 -14.24 0.56 7.41
CA ILE A 397 -15.58 0.67 8.03
C ILE A 397 -15.53 0.09 9.45
N ILE A 398 -14.89 -1.07 9.64
CA ILE A 398 -14.67 -1.65 10.97
C ILE A 398 -13.82 -0.70 11.81
N THR A 399 -12.72 -0.17 11.25
CA THR A 399 -11.84 0.80 11.91
C THR A 399 -12.63 2.03 12.38
N ALA A 400 -13.42 2.66 11.52
CA ALA A 400 -14.25 3.82 11.84
C ALA A 400 -15.31 3.52 12.91
N THR A 401 -15.93 2.34 12.83
CA THR A 401 -16.94 1.88 13.79
C THR A 401 -16.31 1.67 15.17
N LEU A 402 -15.20 0.92 15.26
CA LEU A 402 -14.48 0.68 16.51
C LEU A 402 -14.03 1.97 17.20
N GLN A 403 -13.53 2.93 16.43
CA GLN A 403 -13.13 4.25 16.92
C GLN A 403 -14.30 5.07 17.48
N THR A 404 -15.52 4.83 17.01
CA THR A 404 -16.72 5.52 17.48
C THR A 404 -17.25 4.91 18.77
N PHE A 405 -17.22 3.58 18.91
CA PHE A 405 -17.90 2.87 20.00
C PHE A 405 -17.04 2.55 21.22
N THR A 406 -15.72 2.45 21.09
CA THR A 406 -14.87 1.94 22.18
C THR A 406 -14.12 3.05 22.92
N ARG A 407 -13.92 2.87 24.24
CA ARG A 407 -13.11 3.80 25.06
C ARG A 407 -11.68 3.86 24.54
N TYR A 408 -11.04 5.02 24.72
CA TYR A 408 -9.78 5.44 24.09
C TYR A 408 -8.58 4.46 24.21
N LYS A 409 -8.59 3.49 25.13
CA LYS A 409 -7.49 2.51 25.27
C LYS A 409 -7.73 1.16 24.57
N LEU A 410 -8.98 0.73 24.39
CA LEU A 410 -9.26 -0.62 23.88
C LEU A 410 -9.29 -0.68 22.35
N TRP A 411 -9.63 0.42 21.68
CA TRP A 411 -9.78 0.46 20.22
C TRP A 411 -8.47 0.11 19.48
N VAL A 412 -7.31 0.54 19.98
CA VAL A 412 -6.00 0.24 19.38
C VAL A 412 -5.76 -1.26 19.30
N TRP A 413 -6.07 -1.99 20.37
CA TRP A 413 -5.93 -3.44 20.41
C TRP A 413 -6.90 -4.14 19.47
N PHE A 414 -8.15 -3.68 19.40
CA PHE A 414 -9.11 -4.24 18.44
C PHE A 414 -8.70 -4.01 16.99
N ILE A 415 -8.17 -2.82 16.67
CA ILE A 415 -7.63 -2.54 15.33
C ILE A 415 -6.44 -3.43 15.04
N LEU A 416 -5.48 -3.56 15.97
CA LEU A 416 -4.33 -4.42 15.78
C LEU A 416 -4.73 -5.89 15.54
N VAL A 417 -5.67 -6.43 16.32
CA VAL A 417 -6.17 -7.79 16.13
C VAL A 417 -6.85 -7.94 14.77
N LYS A 418 -7.71 -6.98 14.39
CA LYS A 418 -8.34 -6.94 13.05
C LYS A 418 -7.27 -6.94 11.95
N ASP A 419 -6.29 -6.06 12.05
CA ASP A 419 -5.23 -5.90 11.04
C ASP A 419 -4.34 -7.12 10.95
N ILE A 420 -4.07 -7.79 12.06
CA ILE A 420 -3.37 -9.08 12.05
C ILE A 420 -4.23 -10.12 11.33
N LEU A 421 -5.51 -10.27 11.68
CA LEU A 421 -6.39 -11.26 11.05
C LEU A 421 -6.55 -11.02 9.54
N ILE A 422 -6.82 -9.79 9.12
CA ILE A 422 -6.99 -9.43 7.71
C ILE A 422 -5.65 -9.46 6.99
N GLY A 423 -4.63 -8.81 7.54
CA GLY A 423 -3.32 -8.64 6.90
C GLY A 423 -2.53 -9.96 6.81
N PHE A 424 -2.32 -10.65 7.93
CA PHE A 424 -1.66 -11.97 7.90
C PHE A 424 -2.53 -12.99 7.19
N GLY A 425 -3.86 -12.96 7.36
CA GLY A 425 -4.76 -13.83 6.60
C GLY A 425 -4.59 -13.66 5.09
N SER A 426 -4.48 -12.42 4.60
CA SER A 426 -4.25 -12.12 3.18
C SER A 426 -2.88 -12.61 2.70
N ILE A 427 -1.82 -12.42 3.48
CA ILE A 427 -0.48 -12.93 3.14
C ILE A 427 -0.45 -14.45 3.12
N ILE A 428 -1.06 -15.11 4.11
CA ILE A 428 -1.15 -16.57 4.18
C ILE A 428 -1.94 -17.10 2.98
N MET A 429 -3.07 -16.48 2.63
CA MET A 429 -3.84 -16.87 1.44
C MET A 429 -3.04 -16.71 0.15
N LEU A 430 -2.25 -15.65 0.03
CA LEU A 430 -1.33 -15.47 -1.10
C LEU A 430 -0.25 -16.55 -1.13
N LEU A 431 0.39 -16.84 0.01
CA LEU A 431 1.40 -17.90 0.14
C LEU A 431 0.82 -19.27 -0.22
N LEU A 432 -0.36 -19.61 0.30
CA LEU A 432 -1.05 -20.85 0.01
C LEU A 432 -1.45 -20.92 -1.48
N SER A 433 -1.95 -19.82 -2.05
CA SER A 433 -2.25 -19.72 -3.49
C SER A 433 -1.00 -19.99 -4.34
N VAL A 434 0.13 -19.39 -3.98
CA VAL A 434 1.42 -19.57 -4.63
C VAL A 434 1.96 -20.98 -4.45
N ALA A 435 1.75 -21.61 -3.29
CA ALA A 435 2.17 -22.98 -2.98
C ALA A 435 1.31 -24.05 -3.67
N GLY A 436 0.16 -23.68 -4.25
CA GLY A 436 -0.69 -24.61 -5.00
C GLY A 436 -2.02 -24.95 -4.33
N LEU A 437 -2.53 -24.14 -3.41
CA LEU A 437 -3.84 -24.33 -2.80
C LEU A 437 -4.96 -24.55 -3.84
N PHE A 438 -4.85 -23.88 -4.99
CA PHE A 438 -5.82 -23.98 -6.09
C PHE A 438 -5.36 -24.90 -7.23
N ASN A 439 -4.44 -25.81 -6.96
CA ASN A 439 -3.85 -26.68 -7.97
C ASN A 439 -4.58 -28.04 -7.98
N SER A 440 -5.77 -28.04 -8.58
CA SER A 440 -6.65 -29.21 -8.72
C SER A 440 -7.47 -29.13 -10.01
N CYS A 441 -7.99 -30.26 -10.47
CA CYS A 441 -8.90 -30.32 -11.62
C CYS A 441 -10.13 -29.42 -11.42
N LEU A 442 -10.66 -29.34 -10.20
CA LEU A 442 -11.81 -28.49 -9.87
C LEU A 442 -11.54 -27.01 -10.22
N CYS A 443 -10.36 -26.52 -9.82
CA CYS A 443 -10.03 -25.11 -9.98
C CYS A 443 -9.52 -24.76 -11.37
N TRP A 444 -8.81 -25.68 -12.02
CA TRP A 444 -8.28 -25.46 -13.36
C TRP A 444 -9.27 -25.74 -14.49
N SER A 445 -10.37 -26.45 -14.25
CA SER A 445 -11.36 -26.77 -15.29
C SER A 445 -12.54 -25.78 -15.40
N LEU A 446 -12.55 -24.73 -14.58
CA LEU A 446 -13.69 -23.81 -14.39
C LEU A 446 -14.99 -24.51 -13.97
N TYR A 447 -14.88 -25.64 -13.28
CA TYR A 447 -16.04 -26.39 -12.81
C TYR A 447 -17.08 -25.53 -12.08
N LEU A 448 -16.63 -24.62 -11.21
CA LEU A 448 -17.50 -23.77 -10.41
C LEU A 448 -18.33 -22.76 -11.23
N SER A 449 -17.86 -22.34 -12.41
CA SER A 449 -18.56 -21.36 -13.24
C SER A 449 -19.28 -21.97 -14.43
N LEU A 450 -18.76 -23.07 -14.99
CA LEU A 450 -19.33 -23.74 -16.16
C LEU A 450 -20.18 -24.96 -15.82
N GLY A 451 -20.01 -25.54 -14.62
CA GLY A 451 -20.61 -26.82 -14.26
C GLY A 451 -19.91 -28.01 -14.94
N GLU A 452 -20.23 -29.22 -14.47
CA GLU A 452 -19.54 -30.45 -14.86
C GLU A 452 -19.51 -30.70 -16.39
N ALA A 453 -20.64 -30.48 -17.05
CA ALA A 453 -20.80 -30.80 -18.48
C ALA A 453 -20.00 -29.88 -19.42
N LEU A 454 -19.70 -28.65 -18.99
CA LEU A 454 -19.03 -27.64 -19.81
C LEU A 454 -17.60 -27.35 -19.33
N ALA A 455 -17.24 -27.82 -18.14
CA ALA A 455 -15.90 -27.70 -17.57
C ALA A 455 -14.85 -28.36 -18.46
N TYR A 456 -13.75 -27.64 -18.67
CA TYR A 456 -12.69 -28.09 -19.56
C TYR A 456 -11.31 -27.63 -19.08
N PHE A 457 -10.31 -28.46 -19.31
CA PHE A 457 -8.94 -28.23 -18.87
C PHE A 457 -7.99 -28.34 -20.07
N PRO A 458 -7.53 -27.21 -20.65
CA PRO A 458 -6.53 -27.25 -21.71
C PRO A 458 -5.21 -27.73 -21.13
N LEU A 459 -4.56 -28.71 -21.76
CA LEU A 459 -3.28 -29.23 -21.28
C LEU A 459 -2.12 -28.42 -21.86
N ASN A 460 -2.14 -28.14 -23.17
CA ASN A 460 -1.19 -27.27 -23.82
C ASN A 460 -1.69 -25.81 -23.78
N THR A 461 -1.04 -24.96 -23.00
CA THR A 461 -1.42 -23.52 -22.92
C THR A 461 -0.25 -22.57 -23.10
N THR A 462 0.96 -23.10 -23.27
CA THR A 462 2.16 -22.31 -23.54
C THR A 462 1.97 -21.30 -24.68
N PRO A 463 1.41 -21.66 -25.86
CA PRO A 463 1.21 -20.67 -26.92
C PRO A 463 0.21 -19.57 -26.55
N ILE A 464 -0.85 -19.91 -25.82
CA ILE A 464 -1.87 -18.95 -25.37
C ILE A 464 -1.26 -17.98 -24.36
N TYR A 465 -0.52 -18.49 -23.37
CA TYR A 465 0.13 -17.66 -22.36
C TYR A 465 1.25 -16.80 -22.95
N ALA A 466 2.02 -17.29 -23.91
CA ALA A 466 3.02 -16.49 -24.63
C ALA A 466 2.35 -15.35 -25.42
N LEU A 467 1.22 -15.62 -26.08
CA LEU A 467 0.46 -14.60 -26.79
C LEU A 467 -0.10 -13.55 -25.82
N TYR A 468 -0.76 -13.97 -24.74
CA TYR A 468 -1.34 -13.07 -23.74
C TYR A 468 -0.27 -12.29 -22.97
N GLY A 469 0.88 -12.90 -22.68
CA GLY A 469 2.02 -12.22 -22.08
C GLY A 469 2.50 -11.05 -22.94
N ARG A 470 2.65 -11.26 -24.25
CA ARG A 470 3.14 -10.23 -25.19
C ARG A 470 2.12 -9.15 -25.52
N THR A 471 0.84 -9.41 -25.30
CA THR A 471 -0.25 -8.50 -25.69
C THR A 471 -1.00 -8.03 -24.44
N ILE A 472 -1.96 -8.83 -23.99
CA ILE A 472 -2.96 -8.47 -22.99
C ILE A 472 -2.35 -8.17 -21.62
N TYR A 473 -1.54 -9.08 -21.06
CA TYR A 473 -0.99 -8.91 -19.71
C TYR A 473 -0.05 -7.71 -19.64
N ARG A 474 0.82 -7.55 -20.63
CA ARG A 474 1.72 -6.41 -20.72
C ARG A 474 0.94 -5.10 -20.73
N ASP A 475 -0.07 -4.97 -21.58
CA ASP A 475 -0.79 -3.72 -21.75
C ASP A 475 -1.60 -3.36 -20.48
N ILE A 476 -2.18 -4.36 -19.80
CA ILE A 476 -2.84 -4.17 -18.50
C ILE A 476 -1.85 -3.72 -17.43
N ILE A 477 -0.73 -4.44 -17.27
CA ILE A 477 0.27 -4.14 -16.24
C ILE A 477 0.82 -2.72 -16.45
N ILE A 478 1.23 -2.37 -17.67
CA ILE A 478 1.75 -1.03 -17.99
C ILE A 478 0.70 0.03 -17.69
N SER A 479 -0.54 -0.16 -18.14
CA SER A 479 -1.60 0.85 -17.98
C SER A 479 -1.95 1.10 -16.51
N PHE A 480 -2.08 0.04 -15.70
CA PHE A 480 -2.43 0.17 -14.28
C PHE A 480 -1.26 0.65 -13.41
N LEU A 481 -0.03 0.24 -13.70
CA LEU A 481 1.15 0.81 -13.03
C LEU A 481 1.31 2.30 -13.37
N ALA A 482 1.13 2.68 -14.64
CA ALA A 482 1.14 4.08 -15.04
C ALA A 482 0.02 4.88 -14.35
N ALA A 483 -1.19 4.32 -14.23
CA ALA A 483 -2.29 4.95 -13.51
C ALA A 483 -1.98 5.16 -12.02
N GLN A 484 -1.29 4.23 -11.37
CA GLN A 484 -0.86 4.38 -9.97
C GLN A 484 0.21 5.46 -9.79
N ILE A 485 1.19 5.55 -10.70
CA ILE A 485 2.18 6.64 -10.69
C ILE A 485 1.49 7.98 -10.96
N PHE A 486 0.58 8.02 -11.93
CA PHE A 486 -0.21 9.21 -12.23
C PHE A 486 -1.05 9.66 -11.03
N PHE A 487 -1.66 8.72 -10.29
CA PHE A 487 -2.35 9.02 -9.04
C PHE A 487 -1.44 9.74 -8.03
N VAL A 488 -0.21 9.26 -7.83
CA VAL A 488 0.76 9.94 -6.95
C VAL A 488 1.08 11.33 -7.45
N ILE A 489 1.27 11.53 -8.76
CA ILE A 489 1.50 12.86 -9.34
C ILE A 489 0.31 13.78 -9.05
N VAL A 490 -0.93 13.31 -9.23
CA VAL A 490 -2.14 14.08 -8.91
C VAL A 490 -2.17 14.49 -7.44
N VAL A 491 -1.86 13.57 -6.52
CA VAL A 491 -1.76 13.88 -5.08
C VAL A 491 -0.70 14.96 -4.82
N VAL A 492 0.49 14.82 -5.40
CA VAL A 492 1.58 15.80 -5.24
C VAL A 492 1.18 17.18 -5.77
N VAL A 493 0.55 17.25 -6.93
CA VAL A 493 0.10 18.52 -7.54
C VAL A 493 -1.01 19.15 -6.72
N PHE A 494 -1.99 18.35 -6.28
CA PHE A 494 -3.15 18.85 -5.55
C PHE A 494 -2.76 19.39 -4.16
N PHE A 495 -1.78 18.77 -3.49
CA PHE A 495 -1.31 19.18 -2.16
C PHE A 495 0.10 19.79 -2.16
N GLN A 496 0.48 20.41 -3.27
CA GLN A 496 1.84 20.95 -3.42
C GLN A 496 2.21 22.00 -2.38
N ARG A 497 1.25 22.79 -1.86
CA ARG A 497 1.54 23.87 -0.90
C ARG A 497 1.87 23.31 0.48
N GLY A 498 1.09 22.34 0.95
CA GLY A 498 1.37 21.58 2.16
C GLY A 498 2.70 20.82 2.08
N LEU A 499 2.98 20.16 0.95
CA LEU A 499 4.27 19.47 0.73
C LEU A 499 5.46 20.45 0.65
N TRP A 500 5.24 21.65 0.14
CA TRP A 500 6.28 22.68 0.01
C TRP A 500 6.79 23.16 1.38
N LEU A 501 5.97 23.12 2.43
CA LEU A 501 6.38 23.45 3.81
C LEU A 501 7.56 22.61 4.31
N TRP A 502 7.78 21.41 3.79
CA TRP A 502 8.86 20.53 4.23
C TRP A 502 10.06 20.52 3.28
N ARG A 503 10.00 21.25 2.16
CA ARG A 503 11.03 21.22 1.11
C ARG A 503 11.87 22.50 1.12
N TYR A 504 12.91 22.54 1.95
CA TYR A 504 13.86 23.65 1.93
C TYR A 504 15.01 23.32 0.98
N GLY A 505 15.43 24.31 0.19
CA GLY A 505 16.70 24.21 -0.53
C GLY A 505 17.86 24.25 0.45
N GLU A 506 18.99 23.64 0.09
CA GLU A 506 20.19 23.65 0.91
C GLU A 506 20.78 25.07 1.10
N ASP A 507 20.65 25.94 0.10
CA ASP A 507 21.15 27.32 0.19
C ASP A 507 20.43 28.14 1.29
N PRO A 508 19.06 28.17 1.35
CA PRO A 508 18.36 28.75 2.48
C PRO A 508 18.80 28.18 3.83
N LYS A 509 18.91 26.85 3.96
CA LYS A 509 19.33 26.22 5.23
C LYS A 509 20.73 26.66 5.64
N ARG A 510 21.67 26.67 4.70
CA ARG A 510 23.05 27.14 4.92
C ARG A 510 23.08 28.62 5.28
N ALA A 511 22.25 29.45 4.66
CA ALA A 511 22.14 30.86 5.01
C ALA A 511 21.61 31.06 6.44
N VAL A 512 20.60 30.28 6.85
CA VAL A 512 20.10 30.27 8.24
C VAL A 512 21.20 29.85 9.20
N TRP A 513 21.88 28.74 8.91
CA TRP A 513 22.98 28.22 9.73
C TRP A 513 24.11 29.24 9.91
N ASN A 514 24.56 29.85 8.82
CA ASN A 514 25.61 30.87 8.86
C ASN A 514 25.19 32.11 9.65
N ARG A 515 23.92 32.52 9.54
CA ARG A 515 23.39 33.68 10.28
C ARG A 515 23.29 33.39 11.79
N LEU A 516 22.87 32.19 12.17
CA LEU A 516 22.57 31.85 13.56
C LEU A 516 23.77 31.28 14.33
N GLU A 517 24.66 30.56 13.66
CA GLU A 517 25.74 29.78 14.29
C GLU A 517 27.14 30.05 13.70
N GLY A 518 27.19 30.56 12.45
CA GLY A 518 28.42 30.65 11.66
C GLY A 518 29.53 31.51 12.28
N THR A 519 29.22 32.52 13.09
CA THR A 519 30.25 33.35 13.73
C THR A 519 30.97 32.61 14.85
N TRP A 520 30.26 31.81 15.65
CA TRP A 520 30.83 31.19 16.86
C TRP A 520 31.64 29.93 16.54
N VAL A 521 31.19 29.12 15.57
CA VAL A 521 31.87 27.86 15.22
C VAL A 521 33.20 28.14 14.50
N LEU A 522 33.24 29.13 13.61
CA LEU A 522 34.47 29.52 12.92
C LEU A 522 35.49 30.13 13.88
N ASP A 523 35.06 30.84 14.91
CA ASP A 523 35.96 31.38 15.92
C ASP A 523 36.40 30.32 16.93
N PHE A 524 35.55 29.33 17.24
CA PHE A 524 35.92 28.16 18.04
C PHE A 524 36.92 27.23 17.30
N LEU A 525 36.74 26.99 16.00
CA LEU A 525 37.64 26.15 15.20
C LEU A 525 38.99 26.82 14.86
N LYS A 526 39.12 28.13 15.10
CA LYS A 526 40.39 28.86 14.97
C LYS A 526 41.26 28.78 16.24
N ILE A 527 40.70 28.31 17.36
CA ILE A 527 41.41 28.00 18.60
C ILE A 527 41.88 26.55 18.52
#